data_AF-A0A8T1N5H1-F1
#
_entry.id   AF-A0A8T1N5H1-F1
#
_cell.length_a   1.000
_cell.length_b   1.000
_cell.length_c   1.000
_cell.angle_alpha   90.00
_cell.angle_beta   90.00
_cell.angle_gamma   90.00
#
_symmetry.space_group_name_H-M   'P 1'
#
loop_
_entity.id
_entity.type
_entity.pdbx_description
1 polymer ?
#
loop_
_entity_poly.entity_id
_entity_poly.type
_entity_poly.pdbx_seq_one_letter_code
_entity_poly.pdbx_strand_id
1 'polypeptide(L)'
;MVGRLVLWTILSLLSINSLAEAEAAAKLAKNSSCKDRCGGVHIPYPFGMGAGHCYVDNWFEIVCKKDSSTLGIPKPFLKRFNQEVLAISIPESTVRVSHRITASCSTTPVNEYNMEFENSPFAFSESNNTFVVMGCNNSASMWSLDGRIIFGGCKSPCGRGRFIHGNRSNGTSNCCETEIPYHLNAFITTIEPKVSHNIVNGECNYAFLVDKYWFQKYFTVPTPNISVPVVLKWGIHPTSYSSKLHGPTSKQYQCHRNDPTLLGDHNFTISTYTCACAHGYKGNPYLPQGCQGIYTSLNLFIPCI
;
A
#
# COMPACT_ATOMS: atom_id res chain seq x y z
N MET A 1 48.51 30.99 -32.63
CA MET A 1 47.93 30.49 -31.36
C MET A 1 46.60 31.20 -31.05
N VAL A 2 45.64 31.22 -31.98
CA VAL A 2 44.31 31.86 -31.76
C VAL A 2 43.19 30.95 -32.25
N GLY A 3 43.39 30.21 -33.35
CA GLY A 3 42.38 29.27 -33.89
C GLY A 3 42.12 28.01 -33.07
N ARG A 4 43.04 27.59 -32.18
CA ARG A 4 42.83 26.41 -31.31
C ARG A 4 41.99 26.71 -30.07
N LEU A 5 41.96 27.96 -29.59
CA LEU A 5 41.11 28.35 -28.45
C LEU A 5 39.63 28.52 -28.85
N VAL A 6 39.37 29.02 -30.05
CA VAL A 6 37.99 29.23 -30.55
C VAL A 6 37.26 27.91 -30.80
N LEU A 7 37.98 26.84 -31.18
CA LEU A 7 37.39 25.51 -31.37
C LEU A 7 36.97 24.87 -30.03
N TRP A 8 37.72 25.12 -28.95
CA TRP A 8 37.40 24.61 -27.61
C TRP A 8 36.25 25.37 -26.95
N THR A 9 36.10 26.68 -27.22
CA THR A 9 34.96 27.45 -26.71
C THR A 9 33.65 27.10 -27.42
N ILE A 10 33.68 26.76 -28.72
CA ILE A 10 32.47 26.32 -29.44
C ILE A 10 32.05 24.89 -29.05
N LEU A 11 33.00 23.98 -28.78
CA LEU A 11 32.71 22.63 -28.27
C LEU A 11 32.22 22.63 -26.81
N SER A 12 32.65 23.60 -26.00
CA SER A 12 32.16 23.78 -24.61
C SER A 12 30.77 24.43 -24.52
N LEU A 13 30.27 25.06 -25.58
CA LEU A 13 28.94 25.68 -25.63
C LEU A 13 27.84 24.74 -26.15
N LEU A 14 28.18 23.51 -26.56
CA LEU A 14 27.24 22.48 -27.03
C LEU A 14 26.88 21.43 -25.96
N SER A 15 27.40 21.54 -24.74
CA SER A 15 27.23 20.54 -23.67
C SER A 15 26.34 21.00 -22.51
N ILE A 16 25.39 21.90 -22.75
CA ILE A 16 24.34 22.23 -21.77
C ILE A 16 22.95 22.10 -22.43
N ASN A 17 22.69 20.96 -23.05
CA ASN A 17 21.31 20.52 -23.22
C ASN A 17 20.89 19.87 -21.91
N SER A 18 20.30 20.67 -21.02
CA SER A 18 19.55 20.17 -19.89
C SER A 18 18.44 19.25 -20.42
N LEU A 19 18.61 17.94 -20.26
CA LEU A 19 17.54 16.95 -20.42
C LEU A 19 16.53 17.18 -19.30
N ALA A 20 15.67 18.18 -19.46
CA ALA A 20 14.36 18.14 -18.84
C ALA A 20 13.54 17.17 -19.69
N GLU A 21 13.62 15.88 -19.36
CA GLU A 21 12.63 14.91 -19.82
C GLU A 21 11.27 15.42 -19.34
N ALA A 22 10.49 16.01 -20.25
CA ALA A 22 9.08 16.19 -20.04
C ALA A 22 8.46 14.78 -20.11
N GLU A 23 8.52 14.05 -19.00
CA GLU A 23 7.75 12.82 -18.84
C GLU A 23 6.29 13.23 -19.09
N ALA A 24 5.71 12.78 -20.20
CA ALA A 24 4.32 13.04 -20.52
C ALA A 24 3.51 12.64 -19.29
N ALA A 25 2.84 13.61 -18.65
CA ALA A 25 2.17 13.37 -17.38
C ALA A 25 1.20 12.21 -17.55
N ALA A 26 1.52 11.06 -16.94
CA ALA A 26 0.69 9.87 -17.06
C ALA A 26 -0.73 10.23 -16.63
N LYS A 27 -1.71 9.93 -17.48
CA LYS A 27 -3.11 10.23 -17.18
C LYS A 27 -3.52 9.50 -15.90
N LEU A 28 -3.90 10.25 -14.87
CA LEU A 28 -4.26 9.69 -13.56
C LEU A 28 -5.76 9.38 -13.49
N ALA A 29 -6.59 10.34 -13.89
CA ALA A 29 -8.04 10.23 -13.89
C ALA A 29 -8.60 9.76 -15.25
N LYS A 30 -9.80 9.17 -15.20
CA LYS A 30 -10.50 8.70 -16.40
C LYS A 30 -10.82 9.80 -17.40
N ASN A 31 -11.28 10.95 -16.90
CA ASN A 31 -11.56 12.16 -17.66
C ASN A 31 -11.15 13.40 -16.85
N SER A 32 -11.16 14.57 -17.48
CA SER A 32 -10.80 15.84 -16.84
C SER A 32 -11.78 16.31 -15.76
N SER A 33 -13.01 15.77 -15.72
CA SER A 33 -13.99 16.08 -14.67
C SER A 33 -13.78 15.31 -13.37
N CYS A 34 -12.99 14.23 -13.40
CA CYS A 34 -12.68 13.43 -12.21
C CYS A 34 -11.49 14.00 -11.46
N LYS A 35 -11.67 14.24 -10.16
CA LYS A 35 -10.59 14.67 -9.28
C LYS A 35 -9.68 13.48 -8.96
N ASP A 36 -8.38 13.69 -9.08
CA ASP A 36 -7.33 12.67 -8.98
C ASP A 36 -6.37 12.90 -7.81
N ARG A 37 -6.66 13.86 -6.92
CA ARG A 37 -5.81 14.17 -5.76
C ARG A 37 -6.62 14.59 -4.53
N CYS A 38 -6.15 14.18 -3.36
CA CYS A 38 -6.67 14.60 -2.06
C CYS A 38 -5.53 14.63 -1.03
N GLY A 39 -5.31 15.76 -0.35
CA GLY A 39 -4.32 15.82 0.74
C GLY A 39 -2.87 15.58 0.35
N GLY A 40 -2.51 15.75 -0.93
CA GLY A 40 -1.20 15.39 -1.47
C GLY A 40 -1.09 13.94 -1.97
N VAL A 41 -2.13 13.10 -1.75
CA VAL A 41 -2.19 11.73 -2.26
C VAL A 41 -2.78 11.73 -3.66
N HIS A 42 -2.11 11.03 -4.59
CA HIS A 42 -2.63 10.75 -5.93
C HIS A 42 -3.66 9.63 -5.89
N ILE A 43 -4.74 9.79 -6.66
CA ILE A 43 -5.89 8.89 -6.76
C ILE A 43 -6.06 8.53 -8.25
N PRO A 44 -5.20 7.65 -8.77
CA PRO A 44 -5.31 7.17 -10.14
C PRO A 44 -6.48 6.19 -10.29
N TYR A 45 -7.08 6.17 -11.48
CA TYR A 45 -8.02 5.11 -11.88
C TYR A 45 -7.32 3.74 -11.76
N PRO A 46 -7.96 2.68 -11.22
CA PRO A 46 -9.40 2.47 -11.03
C PRO A 46 -10.03 3.15 -9.80
N PHE A 47 -9.22 3.74 -8.93
CA PHE A 47 -9.71 4.57 -7.83
C PHE A 47 -10.18 5.93 -8.33
N GLY A 48 -11.09 6.55 -7.59
CA GLY A 48 -11.61 7.84 -8.01
C GLY A 48 -12.55 8.46 -6.99
N MET A 49 -12.86 9.73 -7.22
CA MET A 49 -13.73 10.53 -6.35
C MET A 49 -14.86 11.17 -7.14
N GLY A 50 -15.98 11.42 -6.46
CA GLY A 50 -17.10 12.16 -7.03
C GLY A 50 -18.07 11.27 -7.78
N ALA A 51 -18.34 11.60 -9.05
CA ALA A 51 -19.35 10.91 -9.83
C ALA A 51 -18.96 9.43 -10.10
N GLY A 52 -19.95 8.54 -10.16
CA GLY A 52 -19.74 7.09 -10.29
C GLY A 52 -18.96 6.63 -11.52
N HIS A 53 -18.79 7.48 -12.54
CA HIS A 53 -17.96 7.17 -13.69
C HIS A 53 -16.45 7.35 -13.44
N CYS A 54 -16.05 7.97 -12.33
CA CYS A 54 -14.67 8.31 -11.98
C CYS A 54 -13.87 7.17 -11.35
N TYR A 55 -14.54 6.13 -10.88
CA TYR A 55 -13.94 4.92 -10.33
C TYR A 55 -14.52 3.69 -11.04
N VAL A 56 -13.86 2.55 -10.92
CA VAL A 56 -14.30 1.32 -11.61
C VAL A 56 -15.51 0.67 -10.96
N ASP A 57 -15.57 0.74 -9.63
CA ASP A 57 -16.58 0.11 -8.79
C ASP A 57 -16.62 0.81 -7.43
N ASN A 58 -17.73 0.69 -6.70
CA ASN A 58 -17.92 1.26 -5.37
C ASN A 58 -16.87 0.83 -4.34
N TRP A 59 -16.19 -0.32 -4.54
CA TRP A 59 -15.03 -0.70 -3.73
C TRP A 59 -13.82 0.23 -3.88
N PHE A 60 -13.71 0.90 -5.02
CA PHE A 60 -12.60 1.80 -5.37
C PHE A 60 -12.97 3.29 -5.22
N GLU A 61 -14.14 3.59 -4.63
CA GLU A 61 -14.55 4.96 -4.35
C GLU A 61 -13.72 5.53 -3.18
N ILE A 62 -13.10 6.68 -3.44
CA ILE A 62 -12.37 7.46 -2.44
C ILE A 62 -13.22 8.67 -2.02
N VAL A 63 -13.27 8.92 -0.71
CA VAL A 63 -13.87 10.13 -0.14
C VAL A 63 -12.80 10.96 0.52
N CYS A 64 -12.75 12.24 0.16
CA CYS A 64 -11.80 13.21 0.70
C CYS A 64 -12.44 13.93 1.89
N LYS A 65 -12.05 13.56 3.12
CA LYS A 65 -12.62 14.13 4.35
C LYS A 65 -11.73 15.26 4.86
N LYS A 66 -12.35 16.38 5.21
CA LYS A 66 -11.70 17.44 5.98
C LYS A 66 -11.91 17.15 7.45
N ASP A 67 -10.84 17.07 8.21
CA ASP A 67 -10.92 16.99 9.67
C ASP A 67 -10.55 18.37 10.25
N SER A 68 -11.27 18.80 11.27
CA SER A 68 -10.98 20.02 12.03
C SER A 68 -9.61 19.94 12.74
N SER A 69 -9.09 18.73 12.94
CA SER A 69 -7.79 18.47 13.59
C SER A 69 -6.57 18.63 12.67
N THR A 70 -6.73 18.61 11.34
CA THR A 70 -5.62 18.47 10.38
C THR A 70 -5.26 19.77 9.64
N LEU A 71 -5.08 20.91 10.31
CA LEU A 71 -4.69 22.19 9.67
C LEU A 71 -5.49 22.55 8.38
N GLY A 72 -6.69 21.97 8.19
CA GLY A 72 -7.48 22.07 6.96
C GLY A 72 -7.06 21.19 5.76
N ILE A 73 -5.98 20.40 5.85
CA ILE A 73 -5.57 19.47 4.79
C ILE A 73 -6.51 18.25 4.81
N PRO A 74 -7.22 17.98 3.71
CA PRO A 74 -8.15 16.85 3.67
C PRO A 74 -7.40 15.53 3.48
N LYS A 75 -7.97 14.43 3.97
CA LYS A 75 -7.40 13.08 3.88
C LYS A 75 -8.30 12.16 3.03
N PRO A 76 -7.72 11.32 2.15
CA PRO A 76 -8.49 10.36 1.37
C PRO A 76 -8.82 9.11 2.19
N PHE A 77 -10.01 8.57 2.00
CA PHE A 77 -10.47 7.34 2.63
C PHE A 77 -11.08 6.39 1.61
N LEU A 78 -10.76 5.10 1.68
CA LEU A 78 -11.57 4.05 1.05
C LEU A 78 -12.96 4.10 1.69
N LYS A 79 -13.97 4.48 0.92
CA LYS A 79 -15.29 4.83 1.46
C LYS A 79 -15.93 3.69 2.24
N ARG A 80 -15.89 2.47 1.69
CA ARG A 80 -16.55 1.29 2.26
C ARG A 80 -15.95 0.85 3.59
N PHE A 81 -14.64 1.02 3.76
CA PHE A 81 -13.92 0.62 4.97
C PHE A 81 -13.70 1.76 5.95
N ASN A 82 -14.02 2.99 5.55
CA ASN A 82 -13.64 4.20 6.28
C ASN A 82 -12.13 4.23 6.61
N GLN A 83 -11.32 3.77 5.67
CA GLN A 83 -9.91 3.49 5.89
C GLN A 83 -9.04 4.56 5.19
N GLU A 84 -8.21 5.30 5.95
CA GLU A 84 -7.36 6.36 5.40
C GLU A 84 -6.33 5.78 4.42
N VAL A 85 -6.25 6.37 3.23
CA VAL A 85 -5.32 6.00 2.16
C VAL A 85 -4.07 6.88 2.22
N LEU A 86 -2.90 6.24 2.23
CA LEU A 86 -1.61 6.92 2.27
C LEU A 86 -0.97 7.00 0.88
N ALA A 87 -1.14 5.97 0.05
CA ALA A 87 -0.64 5.92 -1.32
C ALA A 87 -1.36 4.85 -2.13
N ILE A 88 -1.44 5.03 -3.45
CA ILE A 88 -1.93 4.02 -4.40
C ILE A 88 -0.84 3.78 -5.44
N SER A 89 -0.48 2.51 -5.66
CA SER A 89 0.47 2.09 -6.68
C SER A 89 -0.25 1.28 -7.75
N ILE A 90 -0.36 1.84 -8.96
CA ILE A 90 -0.89 1.14 -10.12
C ILE A 90 0.06 0.03 -10.59
N PRO A 91 1.38 0.26 -10.75
CA PRO A 91 2.30 -0.77 -11.23
C PRO A 91 2.35 -2.01 -10.33
N GLU A 92 2.24 -1.81 -9.01
CA GLU A 92 2.29 -2.91 -8.03
C GLU A 92 0.90 -3.46 -7.70
N SER A 93 -0.17 -2.84 -8.20
CA SER A 93 -1.56 -3.15 -7.81
C SER A 93 -1.74 -3.17 -6.27
N THR A 94 -1.19 -2.15 -5.61
CA THR A 94 -1.28 -2.00 -4.15
C THR A 94 -1.93 -0.68 -3.73
N VAL A 95 -2.52 -0.67 -2.54
CA VAL A 95 -2.94 0.52 -1.82
C VAL A 95 -2.39 0.46 -0.39
N ARG A 96 -1.71 1.52 0.03
CA ARG A 96 -1.20 1.66 1.40
C ARG A 96 -2.22 2.42 2.23
N VAL A 97 -2.61 1.85 3.38
CA VAL A 97 -3.61 2.40 4.29
C VAL A 97 -3.05 2.62 5.69
N SER A 98 -3.67 3.52 6.46
CA SER A 98 -3.25 3.85 7.84
C SER A 98 -4.03 3.05 8.89
N HIS A 99 -3.43 2.06 9.53
CA HIS A 99 -4.12 1.22 10.52
C HIS A 99 -3.63 1.47 11.95
N ARG A 100 -4.53 1.45 12.93
CA ARG A 100 -4.16 1.61 14.35
C ARG A 100 -3.52 0.35 14.90
N ILE A 101 -2.50 0.51 15.74
CA ILE A 101 -1.87 -0.63 16.40
C ILE A 101 -2.73 -1.14 17.56
N THR A 102 -2.68 -2.45 17.84
CA THR A 102 -3.27 -3.02 19.05
C THR A 102 -2.30 -2.82 20.21
N ALA A 103 -2.81 -2.30 21.32
CA ALA A 103 -2.04 -2.04 22.53
C ALA A 103 -2.76 -2.63 23.76
N SER A 104 -1.98 -3.22 24.66
CA SER A 104 -2.40 -3.72 25.97
C SER A 104 -1.49 -3.10 27.02
N CYS A 105 -2.02 -2.24 27.88
CA CYS A 105 -1.23 -1.52 28.89
C CYS A 105 -1.71 -1.87 30.29
N SER A 106 -0.85 -1.71 31.30
CA SER A 106 -1.16 -2.08 32.69
C SER A 106 -2.39 -1.38 33.28
N THR A 107 -2.72 -0.18 32.82
CA THR A 107 -3.79 0.68 33.36
C THR A 107 -5.00 0.81 32.43
N THR A 108 -4.94 0.26 31.22
CA THR A 108 -6.02 0.42 30.21
C THR A 108 -6.32 -0.90 29.52
N PRO A 109 -7.61 -1.22 29.30
CA PRO A 109 -8.00 -2.43 28.58
C PRO A 109 -7.40 -2.47 27.17
N VAL A 110 -7.31 -3.68 26.62
CA VAL A 110 -6.84 -3.92 25.26
C VAL A 110 -7.73 -3.19 24.26
N ASN A 111 -7.14 -2.33 23.43
CA ASN A 111 -7.85 -1.71 22.31
C ASN A 111 -7.62 -2.57 21.06
N GLU A 112 -8.61 -3.39 20.72
CA GLU A 112 -8.58 -4.24 19.53
C GLU A 112 -9.05 -3.46 18.30
N TYR A 113 -8.18 -3.35 17.29
CA TYR A 113 -8.50 -2.76 15.99
C TYR A 113 -8.40 -3.81 14.90
N ASN A 114 -9.53 -4.40 14.54
CA ASN A 114 -9.60 -5.42 13.51
C ASN A 114 -9.57 -4.79 12.11
N MET A 115 -8.91 -5.46 11.17
CA MET A 115 -9.00 -5.15 9.76
C MET A 115 -9.72 -6.29 9.05
N GLU A 116 -10.84 -5.96 8.42
CA GLU A 116 -11.72 -6.91 7.76
C GLU A 116 -11.97 -6.48 6.32
N PHE A 117 -11.38 -7.23 5.38
CA PHE A 117 -11.53 -7.04 3.94
C PHE A 117 -12.18 -8.27 3.28
N GLU A 118 -12.82 -9.15 4.05
CA GLU A 118 -13.59 -10.28 3.52
C GLU A 118 -14.65 -9.81 2.52
N ASN A 119 -14.91 -10.64 1.50
CA ASN A 119 -15.89 -10.36 0.43
C ASN A 119 -15.60 -9.06 -0.34
N SER A 120 -14.33 -8.66 -0.42
CA SER A 120 -13.91 -7.42 -1.09
C SER A 120 -12.76 -7.67 -2.08
N PRO A 121 -12.48 -6.72 -2.98
CA PRO A 121 -11.37 -6.85 -3.92
C PRO A 121 -9.99 -6.60 -3.29
N PHE A 122 -9.86 -6.60 -1.96
CA PHE A 122 -8.62 -6.28 -1.24
C PHE A 122 -8.16 -7.44 -0.36
N ALA A 123 -6.84 -7.63 -0.26
CA ALA A 123 -6.19 -8.55 0.68
C ALA A 123 -4.87 -7.96 1.17
N PHE A 124 -4.35 -8.45 2.29
CA PHE A 124 -3.05 -8.02 2.80
C PHE A 124 -1.93 -8.51 1.86
N SER A 125 -1.00 -7.62 1.54
CA SER A 125 0.21 -8.00 0.81
C SER A 125 1.15 -8.77 1.72
N GLU A 126 1.30 -10.07 1.48
CA GLU A 126 2.21 -10.93 2.24
C GLU A 126 3.68 -10.56 2.05
N SER A 127 4.03 -10.07 0.85
CA SER A 127 5.41 -9.68 0.51
C SER A 127 5.80 -8.31 1.08
N ASN A 128 4.83 -7.44 1.34
CA ASN A 128 5.08 -6.06 1.78
C ASN A 128 4.83 -5.84 3.26
N ASN A 129 4.05 -6.70 3.92
CA ASN A 129 3.75 -6.55 5.33
C ASN A 129 4.47 -7.58 6.20
N THR A 130 4.65 -7.23 7.47
CA THR A 130 5.07 -8.15 8.53
C THR A 130 4.25 -7.88 9.79
N PHE A 131 3.92 -8.94 10.53
CA PHE A 131 3.25 -8.82 11.82
C PHE A 131 4.30 -8.69 12.92
N VAL A 132 4.20 -7.62 13.70
CA VAL A 132 5.19 -7.24 14.71
C VAL A 132 4.56 -7.34 16.09
N VAL A 133 5.29 -7.96 17.01
CA VAL A 133 4.95 -8.08 18.43
C VAL A 133 6.04 -7.37 19.24
N MET A 134 5.67 -6.36 20.04
CA MET A 134 6.60 -5.55 20.81
C MET A 134 6.22 -5.47 22.28
N GLY A 135 7.22 -5.42 23.16
CA GLY A 135 7.05 -5.38 24.61
C GLY A 135 7.88 -6.46 25.30
N CYS A 136 7.87 -6.47 26.63
CA CYS A 136 8.57 -7.47 27.42
C CYS A 136 7.62 -8.64 27.73
N ASN A 137 8.05 -9.85 27.36
CA ASN A 137 7.27 -11.09 27.54
C ASN A 137 5.89 -11.00 26.89
N ASN A 138 5.80 -10.30 25.75
CA ASN A 138 4.58 -10.14 25.00
C ASN A 138 4.43 -11.29 23.99
N SER A 139 3.31 -12.00 24.07
CA SER A 139 2.91 -13.02 23.10
C SER A 139 1.69 -12.50 22.34
N ALA A 140 1.74 -12.46 21.02
CA ALA A 140 0.59 -12.06 20.24
C ALA A 140 0.43 -12.86 18.96
N SER A 141 -0.81 -13.02 18.53
CA SER A 141 -1.16 -13.83 17.37
C SER A 141 -2.32 -13.25 16.58
N MET A 142 -2.35 -13.60 15.30
CA MET A 142 -3.40 -13.30 14.34
C MET A 142 -4.35 -14.49 14.29
N TRP A 143 -5.64 -14.24 14.48
CA TRP A 143 -6.68 -15.26 14.47
C TRP A 143 -7.72 -14.97 13.40
N SER A 144 -8.42 -16.01 12.96
CA SER A 144 -9.68 -15.87 12.24
C SER A 144 -10.69 -15.09 13.07
N LEU A 145 -11.65 -14.45 12.40
CA LEU A 145 -12.67 -13.63 13.06
C LEU A 145 -13.54 -14.44 14.04
N ASP A 146 -13.71 -15.74 13.80
CA ASP A 146 -14.41 -16.66 14.70
C ASP A 146 -13.54 -17.18 15.87
N GLY A 147 -12.26 -16.79 15.93
CA GLY A 147 -11.32 -17.16 16.97
C GLY A 147 -10.90 -18.64 16.96
N ARG A 148 -11.11 -19.37 15.85
CA ARG A 148 -10.83 -20.82 15.78
C ARG A 148 -9.49 -21.18 15.13
N ILE A 149 -9.01 -20.35 14.21
CA ILE A 149 -7.80 -20.60 13.43
C ILE A 149 -6.74 -19.57 13.81
N ILE A 150 -5.52 -20.05 14.06
CA ILE A 150 -4.36 -19.19 14.28
C ILE A 150 -3.60 -19.11 12.96
N PHE A 151 -3.51 -17.91 12.38
CA PHE A 151 -2.79 -17.65 11.13
C PHE A 151 -1.28 -17.52 11.34
N GLY A 152 -0.87 -17.08 12.52
CA GLY A 152 0.52 -16.86 12.88
C GLY A 152 0.62 -16.00 14.12
N GLY A 153 1.82 -15.88 14.66
CA GLY A 153 2.07 -15.09 15.86
C GLY A 153 3.46 -15.37 16.39
N CYS A 154 3.91 -14.54 17.32
CA CYS A 154 5.20 -14.77 17.93
C CYS A 154 5.31 -14.12 19.31
N LYS A 155 6.38 -14.47 20.02
CA LYS A 155 6.65 -14.02 21.39
C LYS A 155 7.93 -13.21 21.43
N SER A 156 7.85 -12.01 21.98
CA SER A 156 8.99 -11.14 22.21
C SER A 156 9.59 -11.39 23.61
N PRO A 157 10.89 -11.76 23.71
CA PRO A 157 11.54 -11.98 25.00
C PRO A 157 11.90 -10.64 25.66
N CYS A 158 11.92 -10.58 26.98
CA CYS A 158 12.44 -9.39 27.68
C CYS A 158 13.95 -9.28 27.50
N GLY A 159 14.46 -8.05 27.37
CA GLY A 159 15.89 -7.83 27.55
C GLY A 159 16.23 -6.43 28.00
N ARG A 160 17.53 -6.24 28.28
CA ARG A 160 18.04 -5.09 29.04
C ARG A 160 18.09 -3.79 28.23
N GLY A 161 17.99 -3.87 26.90
CA GLY A 161 17.98 -2.71 26.01
C GLY A 161 16.55 -2.27 25.66
N ARG A 162 16.33 -0.95 25.59
CA ARG A 162 15.07 -0.40 25.07
C ARG A 162 15.02 -0.58 23.55
N PHE A 163 13.83 -0.85 23.02
CA PHE A 163 13.61 -0.76 21.57
C PHE A 163 13.82 0.69 21.12
N ILE A 164 14.55 0.87 20.02
CA ILE A 164 14.86 2.21 19.48
C ILE A 164 14.27 2.35 18.07
N HIS A 165 14.35 1.29 17.25
CA HIS A 165 14.09 1.39 15.82
C HIS A 165 13.71 0.05 15.19
N GLY A 166 12.82 0.07 14.19
CA GLY A 166 12.31 -1.13 13.52
C GLY A 166 13.37 -2.03 12.89
N ASN A 167 14.45 -1.47 12.32
CA ASN A 167 15.56 -2.25 11.78
C ASN A 167 16.31 -3.12 12.81
N ARG A 168 16.13 -2.87 14.10
CA ARG A 168 16.69 -3.68 15.19
C ARG A 168 15.69 -4.68 15.73
N SER A 169 14.55 -4.91 15.09
CA SER A 169 13.60 -5.92 15.56
C SER A 169 14.19 -7.34 15.46
N ASN A 170 14.84 -7.67 14.34
CA ASN A 170 15.55 -8.94 14.18
C ASN A 170 16.79 -9.02 15.09
N GLY A 171 16.79 -9.98 16.01
CA GLY A 171 17.93 -10.29 16.88
C GLY A 171 18.01 -9.48 18.18
N THR A 172 16.96 -8.71 18.52
CA THR A 172 16.95 -7.90 19.73
C THR A 172 15.85 -8.34 20.69
N SER A 173 16.08 -8.12 21.97
CA SER A 173 15.06 -8.34 22.98
C SER A 173 13.96 -7.26 22.89
N ASN A 174 12.73 -7.62 23.25
CA ASN A 174 11.50 -6.81 23.26
C ASN A 174 10.80 -6.61 21.89
N CYS A 175 11.21 -7.32 20.84
CA CYS A 175 10.55 -7.29 19.54
C CYS A 175 10.57 -8.66 18.87
N CYS A 176 9.56 -8.93 18.07
CA CYS A 176 9.47 -10.13 17.26
C CYS A 176 8.65 -9.85 15.99
N GLU A 177 9.10 -10.39 14.85
CA GLU A 177 8.43 -10.30 13.55
C GLU A 177 8.01 -11.69 13.09
N THR A 178 6.85 -11.79 12.44
CA THR A 178 6.44 -12.98 11.69
C THR A 178 5.84 -12.57 10.36
N GLU A 179 5.97 -13.45 9.37
CA GLU A 179 5.29 -13.31 8.08
C GLU A 179 3.81 -13.63 8.24
N ILE A 180 3.00 -13.11 7.32
CA ILE A 180 1.58 -13.44 7.23
C ILE A 180 1.36 -14.52 6.17
N PRO A 181 0.34 -15.39 6.33
CA PRO A 181 0.01 -16.35 5.29
C PRO A 181 -0.42 -15.65 4.01
N TYR A 182 -0.24 -16.32 2.88
CA TYR A 182 -0.85 -15.92 1.61
C TYR A 182 -2.36 -15.79 1.79
N HIS A 183 -2.96 -14.84 1.07
CA HIS A 183 -4.42 -14.70 0.96
C HIS A 183 -5.14 -14.24 2.23
N LEU A 184 -4.40 -13.73 3.21
CA LEU A 184 -5.00 -13.12 4.39
C LEU A 184 -5.80 -11.87 3.98
N ASN A 185 -7.08 -11.82 4.32
CA ASN A 185 -7.99 -10.70 4.03
C ASN A 185 -8.68 -10.15 5.29
N ALA A 186 -8.76 -10.94 6.37
CA ALA A 186 -9.20 -10.49 7.67
C ALA A 186 -8.50 -11.26 8.79
N PHE A 187 -8.28 -10.59 9.91
CA PHE A 187 -7.84 -11.23 11.15
C PHE A 187 -8.14 -10.34 12.36
N ILE A 188 -8.26 -10.99 13.51
CA ILE A 188 -8.22 -10.31 14.82
C ILE A 188 -6.83 -10.48 15.43
N THR A 189 -6.40 -9.49 16.18
CA THR A 189 -5.12 -9.53 16.92
C THR A 189 -5.39 -9.79 18.38
N THR A 190 -4.80 -10.83 18.95
CA THR A 190 -4.87 -11.11 20.38
C THR A 190 -3.49 -10.99 21.01
N ILE A 191 -3.44 -10.36 22.18
CA ILE A 191 -2.26 -10.21 23.03
C ILE A 191 -2.46 -11.02 24.31
N GLU A 192 -1.51 -11.90 24.63
CA GLU A 192 -1.51 -12.76 25.81
C GLU A 192 -0.25 -12.54 26.67
N PRO A 193 -0.39 -12.50 28.02
CA PRO A 193 -1.65 -12.49 28.77
C PRO A 193 -2.36 -11.13 28.67
N LYS A 194 -3.71 -11.14 28.67
CA LYS A 194 -4.55 -9.91 28.64
C LYS A 194 -4.27 -8.94 29.78
N VAL A 195 -3.68 -9.45 30.88
CA VAL A 195 -3.23 -8.68 32.05
C VAL A 195 -1.85 -9.18 32.41
N SER A 196 -0.86 -8.30 32.34
CA SER A 196 0.49 -8.57 32.82
C SER A 196 0.67 -7.85 34.15
N HIS A 197 0.41 -8.59 35.24
CA HIS A 197 0.58 -8.11 36.63
C HIS A 197 2.01 -7.70 37.00
N ASN A 198 2.96 -7.81 36.07
CA ASN A 198 4.39 -7.53 36.26
C ASN A 198 4.91 -6.38 35.38
N ILE A 199 4.04 -5.65 34.67
CA ILE A 199 4.47 -4.46 33.93
C ILE A 199 4.68 -3.30 34.92
N VAL A 200 5.88 -2.72 34.90
CA VAL A 200 6.16 -1.47 35.61
C VAL A 200 5.15 -0.41 35.17
N ASN A 201 4.56 0.35 36.10
CA ASN A 201 3.53 1.35 35.80
C ASN A 201 3.84 2.16 34.52
N GLY A 202 3.03 1.96 33.47
CA GLY A 202 3.10 2.74 32.23
C GLY A 202 3.69 2.05 31.00
N GLU A 203 4.17 0.79 31.08
CA GLU A 203 4.56 0.06 29.86
C GLU A 203 3.34 -0.62 29.19
N CYS A 204 3.46 -0.82 27.89
CA CYS A 204 2.43 -1.45 27.06
C CYS A 204 3.05 -2.53 26.19
N ASN A 205 2.26 -3.56 25.93
CA ASN A 205 2.50 -4.57 24.93
C ASN A 205 1.75 -4.19 23.65
N TYR A 206 2.39 -4.37 22.51
CA TYR A 206 1.85 -3.99 21.21
C TYR A 206 1.88 -5.16 20.23
N ALA A 207 0.90 -5.19 19.34
CA ALA A 207 0.86 -6.12 18.22
C ALA A 207 0.20 -5.44 17.02
N PHE A 208 0.81 -5.52 15.85
CA PHE A 208 0.29 -4.86 14.66
C PHE A 208 0.90 -5.41 13.37
N LEU A 209 0.14 -5.30 12.28
CA LEU A 209 0.64 -5.52 10.92
C LEU A 209 1.19 -4.19 10.38
N VAL A 210 2.31 -4.22 9.66
CA VAL A 210 2.93 -3.01 9.11
C VAL A 210 3.70 -3.29 7.81
N ASP A 211 3.78 -2.28 6.95
CA ASP A 211 4.69 -2.21 5.81
C ASP A 211 6.14 -2.42 6.30
N LYS A 212 6.76 -3.53 5.87
CA LYS A 212 8.09 -3.96 6.30
C LYS A 212 9.17 -2.92 6.04
N TYR A 213 9.15 -2.28 4.87
CA TYR A 213 10.17 -1.29 4.52
C TYR A 213 9.99 -0.02 5.35
N TRP A 214 8.74 0.42 5.52
CA TRP A 214 8.45 1.59 6.35
C TRP A 214 8.82 1.34 7.81
N PHE A 215 8.49 0.16 8.34
CA PHE A 215 8.84 -0.23 9.71
C PHE A 215 10.35 -0.18 9.94
N GLN A 216 11.11 -0.81 9.06
CA GLN A 216 12.57 -0.84 9.18
C GLN A 216 13.22 0.54 9.07
N LYS A 217 12.65 1.43 8.26
CA LYS A 217 13.26 2.72 7.92
C LYS A 217 12.82 3.89 8.80
N TYR A 218 11.57 3.91 9.27
CA TYR A 218 10.98 5.08 9.91
C TYR A 218 10.36 4.81 11.28
N PHE A 219 10.07 3.55 11.62
CA PHE A 219 9.37 3.26 12.86
C PHE A 219 10.31 3.32 14.07
N THR A 220 9.85 4.02 15.10
CA THR A 220 10.55 4.21 16.37
C THR A 220 9.66 3.70 17.51
N VAL A 221 9.73 4.29 18.71
CA VAL A 221 8.98 3.80 19.87
C VAL A 221 7.47 3.99 19.66
N PRO A 222 6.63 2.94 19.81
CA PRO A 222 5.19 3.06 19.69
C PRO A 222 4.57 3.90 20.81
N THR A 223 3.41 4.49 20.50
CA THR A 223 2.47 4.98 21.51
C THR A 223 1.13 4.27 21.31
N PRO A 224 0.27 4.11 22.34
CA PRO A 224 -0.97 3.34 22.23
C PRO A 224 -1.95 3.79 21.13
N ASN A 225 -1.85 5.04 20.66
CA ASN A 225 -2.75 5.63 19.69
C ASN A 225 -2.11 5.86 18.30
N ILE A 226 -0.91 5.33 18.05
CA ILE A 226 -0.24 5.49 16.76
C ILE A 226 -0.93 4.63 15.68
N SER A 227 -0.94 5.16 14.46
CA SER A 227 -1.27 4.39 13.26
C SER A 227 -0.01 4.11 12.44
N VAL A 228 0.02 2.95 11.82
CA VAL A 228 1.11 2.48 10.97
C VAL A 228 0.60 2.17 9.57
N PRO A 229 1.45 2.29 8.53
CA PRO A 229 1.05 1.92 7.18
C PRO A 229 0.92 0.41 7.02
N VAL A 230 -0.15 -0.03 6.36
CA VAL A 230 -0.38 -1.41 5.94
C VAL A 230 -0.60 -1.43 4.43
N VAL A 231 -0.02 -2.40 3.73
CA VAL A 231 -0.13 -2.53 2.26
C VAL A 231 -1.17 -3.57 1.90
N LEU A 232 -2.19 -3.17 1.16
CA LEU A 232 -3.17 -4.09 0.59
C LEU A 232 -2.87 -4.29 -0.89
N LYS A 233 -3.00 -5.52 -1.38
CA LYS A 233 -3.14 -5.82 -2.80
C LYS A 233 -4.61 -5.64 -3.20
N TRP A 234 -4.86 -5.35 -4.47
CA TRP A 234 -6.22 -5.28 -4.99
C TRP A 234 -6.34 -5.97 -6.36
N GLY A 235 -7.56 -6.33 -6.71
CA GLY A 235 -7.89 -6.85 -8.05
C GLY A 235 -9.29 -6.42 -8.49
N ILE A 236 -9.50 -6.24 -9.79
CA ILE A 236 -10.81 -5.79 -10.29
C ILE A 236 -11.67 -6.98 -10.65
N HIS A 237 -12.93 -6.95 -10.22
CA HIS A 237 -13.89 -7.98 -10.54
C HIS A 237 -14.24 -7.97 -12.04
N PRO A 238 -14.39 -9.13 -12.71
CA PRO A 238 -14.59 -9.18 -14.16
C PRO A 238 -15.87 -8.48 -14.63
N THR A 239 -16.93 -8.52 -13.81
CA THR A 239 -18.21 -7.86 -14.13
C THR A 239 -18.13 -6.34 -14.01
N SER A 240 -17.23 -5.80 -13.19
CA SER A 240 -16.92 -4.36 -13.16
C SER A 240 -16.13 -3.92 -14.41
N TYR A 241 -15.62 -4.89 -15.18
CA TYR A 241 -14.70 -4.73 -16.31
C TYR A 241 -15.34 -4.89 -17.69
N SER A 242 -16.41 -5.70 -17.80
CA SER A 242 -16.94 -6.26 -19.07
C SER A 242 -17.50 -5.26 -20.10
N SER A 243 -17.46 -3.94 -19.83
CA SER A 243 -17.90 -2.91 -20.77
C SER A 243 -16.81 -1.94 -21.24
N LYS A 244 -15.55 -2.03 -20.77
CA LYS A 244 -14.58 -0.92 -20.95
C LYS A 244 -13.16 -1.26 -21.40
N LEU A 245 -12.78 -2.54 -21.47
CA LEU A 245 -11.51 -2.97 -22.07
C LEU A 245 -11.79 -3.98 -23.18
N HIS A 246 -11.42 -3.61 -24.40
CA HIS A 246 -11.45 -4.51 -25.54
C HIS A 246 -10.35 -5.57 -25.36
N GLY A 247 -10.73 -6.74 -24.88
CA GLY A 247 -9.91 -7.97 -24.91
C GLY A 247 -8.82 -8.10 -23.84
N PRO A 248 -8.30 -9.33 -23.61
CA PRO A 248 -7.42 -9.65 -22.47
C PRO A 248 -5.99 -9.10 -22.57
N THR A 249 -5.59 -8.58 -23.72
CA THR A 249 -4.19 -8.18 -23.96
C THR A 249 -4.15 -7.28 -25.18
N SER A 250 -3.43 -6.16 -25.10
CA SER A 250 -3.04 -5.38 -26.27
C SER A 250 -1.51 -5.35 -26.37
N LYS A 251 -0.96 -4.77 -27.44
CA LYS A 251 0.50 -4.52 -27.51
C LYS A 251 1.00 -3.59 -26.39
N GLN A 252 0.10 -2.83 -25.75
CA GLN A 252 0.46 -1.76 -24.80
C GLN A 252 0.31 -2.18 -23.32
N TYR A 253 -0.54 -3.16 -23.02
CA TYR A 253 -0.81 -3.61 -21.65
C TYR A 253 -1.20 -5.09 -21.60
N GLN A 254 -0.96 -5.71 -20.44
CA GLN A 254 -1.32 -7.10 -20.15
C GLN A 254 -2.15 -7.15 -18.87
N CYS A 255 -3.20 -7.97 -18.88
CA CYS A 255 -4.02 -8.22 -17.70
C CYS A 255 -3.88 -9.68 -17.28
N HIS A 256 -3.54 -9.88 -16.01
CA HIS A 256 -3.39 -11.19 -15.39
C HIS A 256 -4.61 -11.50 -14.55
N ARG A 257 -5.09 -12.74 -14.72
CA ARG A 257 -6.12 -13.30 -13.87
C ARG A 257 -5.48 -13.74 -12.55
N ASN A 258 -5.98 -13.20 -11.44
CA ASN A 258 -5.58 -13.58 -10.10
C ASN A 258 -6.30 -14.88 -9.69
N ASP A 259 -5.62 -15.72 -8.91
CA ASP A 259 -6.23 -16.86 -8.23
C ASP A 259 -7.47 -16.41 -7.41
N PRO A 260 -8.63 -17.08 -7.53
CA PRO A 260 -9.83 -16.77 -6.74
C PRO A 260 -9.57 -16.78 -5.22
N THR A 261 -8.60 -17.57 -4.76
CA THR A 261 -8.23 -17.65 -3.35
C THR A 261 -7.48 -16.41 -2.85
N LEU A 262 -6.93 -15.56 -3.74
CA LEU A 262 -6.16 -14.36 -3.37
C LEU A 262 -6.90 -13.32 -2.53
N LEU A 263 -8.22 -13.40 -2.45
CA LEU A 263 -9.07 -12.46 -1.74
C LEU A 263 -9.92 -13.12 -0.65
N GLY A 264 -9.59 -14.37 -0.27
CA GLY A 264 -10.15 -15.11 0.86
C GLY A 264 -11.67 -15.26 0.83
N ASP A 265 -12.22 -15.57 -0.34
CA ASP A 265 -13.63 -15.83 -0.53
C ASP A 265 -13.87 -17.34 -0.75
N HIS A 266 -14.54 -17.99 0.19
CA HIS A 266 -14.93 -19.40 0.05
C HIS A 266 -16.11 -19.61 -0.91
N ASN A 267 -16.79 -18.54 -1.36
CA ASN A 267 -17.98 -18.59 -2.21
C ASN A 267 -17.82 -17.91 -3.60
N PHE A 268 -16.78 -17.11 -3.84
CA PHE A 268 -16.51 -16.57 -5.17
C PHE A 268 -15.57 -17.49 -5.98
N THR A 269 -16.16 -18.19 -6.94
CA THR A 269 -15.47 -18.88 -8.06
C THR A 269 -14.83 -17.92 -9.08
N ILE A 270 -14.81 -16.62 -8.81
CA ILE A 270 -14.51 -15.58 -9.80
C ILE A 270 -13.17 -14.91 -9.49
N SER A 271 -12.18 -15.23 -10.32
CA SER A 271 -10.89 -14.56 -10.36
C SER A 271 -11.01 -13.04 -10.57
N THR A 272 -10.22 -12.26 -9.84
CA THR A 272 -10.02 -10.83 -10.14
C THR A 272 -8.94 -10.62 -11.20
N TYR A 273 -8.83 -9.42 -11.75
CA TYR A 273 -7.80 -9.05 -12.71
C TYR A 273 -6.93 -7.89 -12.21
N THR A 274 -5.63 -8.01 -12.45
CA THR A 274 -4.65 -6.92 -12.34
C THR A 274 -4.03 -6.68 -13.71
N CYS A 275 -3.69 -5.44 -14.03
CA CYS A 275 -3.14 -5.09 -15.32
C CYS A 275 -1.89 -4.23 -15.14
N ALA A 276 -0.92 -4.46 -16.01
CA ALA A 276 0.32 -3.72 -16.08
C ALA A 276 0.54 -3.24 -17.53
N CYS A 277 1.20 -2.10 -17.69
CA CYS A 277 1.71 -1.72 -19.01
C CYS A 277 2.75 -2.75 -19.46
N ALA A 278 2.75 -3.07 -20.75
CA ALA A 278 3.72 -3.98 -21.34
C ALA A 278 5.13 -3.39 -21.26
N HIS A 279 6.14 -4.24 -21.41
CA HIS A 279 7.53 -3.79 -21.44
C HIS A 279 7.75 -2.71 -22.51
N GLY A 280 8.43 -1.62 -22.15
CA GLY A 280 8.62 -0.45 -23.02
C GLY A 280 7.47 0.57 -23.00
N TYR A 281 6.41 0.32 -22.22
CA TYR A 281 5.31 1.26 -21.98
C TYR A 281 5.25 1.69 -20.51
N LYS A 282 4.84 2.93 -20.26
CA LYS A 282 4.56 3.48 -18.93
C LYS A 282 3.18 4.12 -18.88
N GLY A 283 2.62 4.19 -17.68
CA GLY A 283 1.37 4.89 -17.40
C GLY A 283 0.35 4.00 -16.69
N ASN A 284 -0.93 4.16 -17.05
CA ASN A 284 -2.04 3.54 -16.36
C ASN A 284 -2.83 2.59 -17.29
N PRO A 285 -2.67 1.25 -17.16
CA PRO A 285 -3.32 0.28 -18.05
C PRO A 285 -4.85 0.24 -17.91
N TYR A 286 -5.40 0.82 -16.84
CA TYR A 286 -6.85 0.86 -16.60
C TYR A 286 -7.54 2.01 -17.35
N LEU A 287 -6.77 2.87 -18.03
CA LEU A 287 -7.28 3.96 -18.84
C LEU A 287 -7.18 3.65 -20.33
N PRO A 288 -8.16 4.10 -21.14
CA PRO A 288 -8.03 4.08 -22.59
C PRO A 288 -6.76 4.84 -23.02
N GLN A 289 -5.87 4.17 -23.77
CA GLN A 289 -4.57 4.70 -24.19
C GLN A 289 -3.69 5.17 -23.02
N GLY A 290 -3.87 4.59 -21.83
CA GLY A 290 -3.16 5.01 -20.64
C GLY A 290 -1.73 4.47 -20.56
N CYS A 291 -1.38 3.45 -21.34
CA CYS A 291 0.00 2.98 -21.50
C CYS A 291 0.62 3.61 -22.75
N GLN A 292 1.60 4.48 -22.55
CA GLN A 292 2.31 5.21 -23.60
C GLN A 292 3.73 4.67 -23.74
N GLY A 293 4.22 4.60 -24.98
CA GLY A 293 5.58 4.14 -25.26
C GLY A 293 6.61 5.07 -24.65
N ILE A 294 7.72 4.52 -24.16
CA ILE A 294 8.84 5.30 -23.65
C ILE A 294 9.62 5.85 -24.85
N TYR A 295 9.54 7.16 -25.09
CA TYR A 295 10.39 7.83 -26.08
C TYR A 295 11.84 7.82 -25.59
N THR A 296 12.71 7.05 -26.21
CA THR A 296 14.16 7.28 -26.11
C THR A 296 14.53 8.33 -27.16
N SER A 297 15.45 9.23 -26.84
CA SER A 297 15.77 10.48 -27.55
C SER A 297 16.36 10.36 -28.97
N LEU A 298 16.05 9.28 -29.68
CA LEU A 298 16.21 9.15 -31.13
C LEU A 298 14.80 9.06 -31.71
N ASN A 299 14.40 10.05 -32.51
CA ASN A 299 13.10 10.14 -33.21
C ASN A 299 12.79 8.92 -34.09
N LEU A 300 12.48 7.80 -33.46
CA LEU A 300 11.89 6.61 -34.03
C LEU A 300 10.78 6.25 -33.05
N PHE A 301 9.53 6.35 -33.52
CA PHE A 301 8.51 5.46 -33.01
C PHE A 301 9.11 4.07 -33.14
N ILE A 302 9.53 3.46 -32.03
CA ILE A 302 9.74 2.02 -32.00
C ILE A 302 8.37 1.47 -31.60
N PRO A 303 7.47 1.12 -32.55
CA PRO A 303 6.49 0.10 -32.22
C PRO A 303 7.32 -1.16 -32.00
N CYS A 304 7.68 -1.46 -30.75
CA CYS A 304 8.32 -2.72 -30.43
C CYS A 304 7.37 -3.83 -30.88
N ILE A 305 7.84 -4.63 -31.84
CA ILE A 305 7.11 -5.69 -32.53
C ILE A 305 6.65 -6.74 -31.53
#